data_AF-A0A538BF54-F1
#
_entry.id   AF-A0A538BF54-F1
#
_cell.length_a   1.000
_cell.length_b   1.000
_cell.length_c   1.000
_cell.angle_alpha   90.00
_cell.angle_beta   90.00
_cell.angle_gamma   90.00
#
_symmetry.space_group_name_H-M   'P 1'
#
loop_
_entity.id
_entity.type
_entity.pdbx_description
1 polymer ?
#
loop_
_entity_poly.entity_id
_entity_poly.type
_entity_poly.pdbx_seq_one_letter_code
_entity_poly.pdbx_strand_id
1 'polypeptide(L)'
;MSAAALRPVAPRRFRRERRRLGVDALQERVATLARERQALRATGAPATSLERNRVALAHAQWELSHALIEQHSPPAPREHAA
;
A
#
# COMPACT_ATOMS: atom_id res chain seq x y z
N MET A 1 27.17 -23.54 -27.94
CA MET A 1 25.89 -23.16 -27.29
C MET A 1 26.23 -22.44 -26.01
N SER A 2 26.14 -21.10 -25.98
CA SER A 2 26.37 -20.31 -24.76
C SER A 2 25.32 -19.20 -24.69
N ALA A 3 24.68 -19.11 -23.53
CA ALA A 3 23.41 -18.46 -23.29
C ALA A 3 23.43 -16.97 -23.64
N ALA A 4 22.44 -16.54 -24.42
CA ALA A 4 22.13 -15.14 -24.62
C ALA A 4 21.75 -14.52 -23.26
N ALA A 5 22.69 -13.78 -22.66
CA ALA A 5 22.44 -13.04 -21.45
C ALA A 5 21.42 -11.92 -21.75
N LEU A 6 20.17 -12.12 -21.34
CA LEU A 6 19.15 -11.08 -21.40
C LEU A 6 19.50 -9.97 -20.40
N ARG A 7 19.81 -8.78 -20.91
CA ARG A 7 20.04 -7.57 -20.12
C ARG A 7 18.73 -7.14 -19.43
N PRO A 8 18.70 -6.96 -18.10
CA PRO A 8 17.58 -6.30 -17.45
C PRO A 8 17.89 -4.80 -17.35
N VAL A 9 17.36 -3.99 -18.27
CA VAL A 9 17.41 -2.52 -18.11
C VAL A 9 16.08 -1.91 -18.52
N ALA A 10 15.03 -2.23 -17.75
CA ALA A 10 13.94 -1.28 -17.64
C ALA A 10 14.43 -0.12 -16.74
N PRO A 11 14.36 1.15 -17.17
CA PRO A 11 14.86 2.27 -16.38
C PRO A 11 14.07 2.36 -15.07
N ARG A 12 14.77 2.42 -13.92
CA ARG A 12 14.18 2.62 -12.57
C ARG A 12 13.21 3.81 -12.48
N ARG A 13 13.31 4.75 -13.42
CA ARG A 13 12.55 6.00 -13.51
C ARG A 13 11.09 5.81 -13.93
N PHE A 14 10.75 4.66 -14.52
CA PHE A 14 9.38 4.33 -14.95
C PHE A 14 8.64 3.42 -13.98
N ARG A 15 9.31 2.91 -12.93
CA ARG A 15 8.58 2.61 -11.71
C ARG A 15 8.12 3.97 -11.20
N ARG A 16 6.92 4.38 -11.61
CA ARG A 16 6.06 5.17 -10.74
C ARG A 16 6.09 4.43 -9.41
N GLU A 17 6.99 4.86 -8.54
CA GLU A 17 6.73 5.06 -7.15
C GLU A 17 5.38 5.80 -7.12
N ARG A 18 4.27 5.05 -7.28
CA ARG A 18 3.00 5.44 -6.69
C ARG A 18 3.43 5.67 -5.26
N ARG A 19 3.66 6.93 -4.87
CA ARG A 19 4.20 7.31 -3.55
C ARG A 19 3.42 6.49 -2.55
N ARG A 20 3.99 5.37 -2.11
CA ARG A 20 3.35 4.53 -1.11
C ARG A 20 3.37 5.41 0.11
N LEU A 21 2.19 5.69 0.63
CA LEU A 21 2.08 6.49 1.84
C LEU A 21 2.91 5.78 2.93
N GLY A 22 3.65 6.55 3.71
CA GLY A 22 4.30 6.03 4.90
C GLY A 22 3.25 5.52 5.90
N VAL A 23 3.69 4.73 6.88
CA VAL A 23 2.82 4.13 7.90
C VAL A 23 1.92 5.17 8.57
N ASP A 24 2.47 6.30 9.01
CA ASP A 24 1.70 7.37 9.69
C ASP A 24 0.60 7.94 8.79
N ALA A 25 0.90 8.19 7.51
CA ALA A 25 -0.07 8.71 6.56
C ALA A 25 -1.18 7.69 6.23
N LEU A 26 -0.84 6.40 6.22
CA LEU A 26 -1.82 5.31 6.06
C LEU A 26 -2.71 5.18 7.30
N GLN A 27 -2.16 5.31 8.51
CA GLN A 27 -2.94 5.32 9.75
C GLN A 27 -3.93 6.49 9.78
N GLU A 28 -3.50 7.71 9.44
CA GLU A 28 -4.40 8.88 9.39
C GLU A 28 -5.48 8.69 8.31
N ARG A 29 -5.13 8.09 7.18
CA ARG A 29 -6.10 7.76 6.12
C ARG A 29 -7.15 6.75 6.60
N VAL A 30 -6.75 5.69 7.30
CA VAL A 30 -7.69 4.71 7.89
C VAL A 30 -8.59 5.40 8.91
N ALA A 31 -8.04 6.23 9.79
CA ALA A 31 -8.82 6.98 10.78
C ALA A 31 -9.84 7.92 10.13
N THR A 32 -9.43 8.63 9.07
CA THR A 32 -10.31 9.52 8.29
C THR A 32 -11.45 8.74 7.65
N LEU A 33 -11.15 7.64 6.95
CA LEU A 33 -12.18 6.80 6.33
C LEU A 33 -13.15 6.19 7.36
N ALA A 34 -12.67 5.86 8.56
CA ALA A 34 -13.52 5.37 9.65
C ALA A 34 -14.48 6.47 10.16
N ARG A 35 -14.00 7.71 10.32
CA ARG A 35 -14.85 8.87 10.67
C ARG A 35 -15.88 9.16 9.59
N GLU A 36 -15.47 9.16 8.32
CA GLU A 36 -16.39 9.30 7.18
C GLU A 36 -17.46 8.21 7.20
N ARG A 37 -17.09 6.97 7.49
CA ARG A 37 -18.05 5.86 7.61
C ARG A 37 -19.09 6.11 8.68
N GLN A 38 -18.67 6.61 9.84
CA GLN A 38 -19.58 6.95 10.94
C GLN A 38 -20.52 8.08 10.51
N ALA A 39 -20.01 9.12 9.85
CA ALA A 39 -20.82 10.20 9.31
C ALA A 39 -21.86 9.68 8.29
N LEU A 40 -21.44 8.85 7.33
CA LEU A 40 -22.34 8.23 6.35
C LEU A 40 -23.46 7.41 7.00
N ARG A 41 -23.17 6.69 8.10
CA ARG A 41 -24.19 5.97 8.86
C ARG A 41 -25.14 6.94 9.58
N ALA A 42 -24.60 7.97 10.23
CA ALA A 42 -25.38 8.96 10.97
C ALA A 42 -26.35 9.73 10.07
N THR A 43 -25.95 10.02 8.82
CA THR A 43 -26.80 10.74 7.86
C THR A 43 -27.72 9.82 7.04
N GLY A 44 -27.74 8.51 7.31
CA GLY A 44 -28.53 7.55 6.54
C GLY A 44 -28.13 7.49 5.06
N ALA A 45 -26.84 7.65 4.76
CA ALA A 45 -26.36 7.68 3.38
C ALA A 45 -26.67 6.38 2.62
N PRO A 46 -26.79 6.43 1.28
CA PRO A 46 -27.09 5.26 0.47
C PRO A 46 -26.08 4.13 0.66
N ALA A 47 -26.54 2.89 0.52
CA ALA A 47 -25.72 1.69 0.63
C ALA A 47 -24.48 1.72 -0.29
N THR A 48 -24.61 2.32 -1.47
CA THR A 48 -23.50 2.49 -2.42
C THR A 48 -22.37 3.36 -1.88
N SER A 49 -22.68 4.42 -1.13
CA SER A 49 -21.68 5.27 -0.47
C SER A 49 -20.97 4.52 0.65
N LEU A 50 -21.72 3.75 1.44
CA LEU A 50 -21.16 2.89 2.49
C LEU A 50 -20.25 1.80 1.91
N GLU A 51 -20.59 1.25 0.75
CA GLU A 51 -19.78 0.22 0.09
C GLU A 51 -18.49 0.80 -0.48
N ARG A 52 -18.56 1.97 -1.15
CA ARG A 52 -17.36 2.67 -1.62
C ARG A 52 -16.39 2.98 -0.48
N ASN A 53 -16.92 3.50 0.63
CA ASN A 53 -16.11 3.75 1.83
C ASN A 53 -15.53 2.44 2.41
N ARG A 54 -16.29 1.33 2.42
CA ARG A 54 -15.81 0.02 2.89
C ARG A 54 -14.63 -0.47 2.05
N VAL A 55 -14.73 -0.39 0.72
CA VAL A 55 -13.66 -0.78 -0.20
C VAL A 55 -12.42 0.10 -0.01
N ALA A 56 -12.59 1.42 0.12
CA ALA A 56 -11.49 2.34 0.36
C ALA A 56 -10.77 2.03 1.69
N LEU A 57 -11.53 1.70 2.74
CA LEU A 57 -10.99 1.36 4.05
C LEU A 57 -10.20 0.05 4.02
N ALA A 58 -10.73 -0.98 3.37
CA ALA A 58 -10.03 -2.26 3.18
C ALA A 58 -8.72 -2.07 2.38
N HIS A 59 -8.73 -1.25 1.34
CA HIS A 59 -7.51 -0.94 0.57
C HIS A 59 -6.46 -0.22 1.42
N ALA A 60 -6.85 0.81 2.17
CA ALA A 60 -5.91 1.54 3.03
C ALA A 60 -5.33 0.65 4.14
N GLN A 61 -6.13 -0.26 4.70
CA GLN A 61 -5.66 -1.24 5.69
C GLN A 61 -4.70 -2.27 5.07
N TRP A 62 -4.96 -2.74 3.86
CA TRP A 62 -4.05 -3.62 3.13
C TRP A 62 -2.71 -2.94 2.86
N GLU A 63 -2.72 -1.69 2.41
CA GLU A 63 -1.50 -0.89 2.23
C GLU A 63 -0.75 -0.69 3.55
N LEU A 64 -1.46 -0.39 4.65
CA LEU A 64 -0.87 -0.22 5.97
C LEU A 64 -0.18 -1.50 6.45
N SER A 65 -0.83 -2.66 6.28
CA SER A 65 -0.26 -3.96 6.63
C SER A 65 1.05 -4.19 5.88
N HIS A 66 1.06 -3.97 4.56
CA HIS A 66 2.28 -4.09 3.77
C HIS A 66 3.38 -3.12 4.20
N ALA A 67 3.04 -1.86 4.48
CA ALA A 67 4.02 -0.87 4.93
C ALA A 67 4.65 -1.25 6.29
N LEU A 68 3.85 -1.77 7.22
CA LEU A 68 4.34 -2.25 8.51
C LEU A 68 5.24 -3.48 8.36
N ILE A 69 4.87 -4.42 7.48
CA ILE A 69 5.72 -5.59 7.18
C ILE A 69 7.05 -5.13 6.60
N GLU A 70 7.05 -4.20 5.64
CA GLU A 70 8.25 -3.66 5.02
C GLU A 70 9.14 -2.93 6.05
N GLN A 71 8.55 -2.16 6.98
CA GLN A 71 9.27 -1.44 8.02
C GLN A 71 9.93 -2.36 9.06
N HIS A 72 9.29 -3.49 9.39
CA HIS A 72 9.75 -4.40 10.44
C HIS A 72 10.46 -5.66 9.90
N SER A 73 10.54 -5.82 8.58
CA SER A 73 11.27 -6.95 8.00
C SER A 73 12.77 -6.80 8.25
N PRO A 74 13.47 -7.87 8.66
CA PRO A 74 14.91 -7.83 8.81
C PRO A 74 15.56 -7.50 7.45
N PRO A 75 16.68 -6.76 7.44
CA PRO A 75 17.41 -6.53 6.20
C PRO A 75 17.79 -7.89 5.60
N ALA A 76 17.58 -8.06 4.29
CA ALA A 76 17.97 -9.27 3.60
C ALA A 76 19.44 -9.58 3.92
N PRO A 77 19.80 -10.86 4.17
CA PRO A 77 21.18 -11.24 4.41
C PRO A 77 22.04 -10.69 3.27
N ARG A 78 23.02 -9.86 3.60
CA ARG A 78 24.02 -9.47 2.62
C ARG A 78 24.73 -10.76 2.25
N GLU A 79 24.54 -11.25 1.03
CA GLU A 79 25.39 -12.30 0.48
C GLU A 79 26.82 -11.77 0.56
N HIS A 80 27.57 -12.22 1.56
CA HIS A 80 29.00 -12.03 1.63
C HIS A 80 29.58 -12.92 0.54
N ALA A 81 29.78 -12.35 -0.65
CA ALA A 81 30.58 -12.96 -1.70
C ALA A 81 32.00 -13.17 -1.16
N ALA A 82 32.39 -14.43 -1.03
CA ALA A 82 33.76 -14.87 -0.78
C ALA A 82 34.48 -15.09 -2.12
#